data_AF-A0A7X0ZL64-F1
#
_entry.id   AF-A0A7X0ZL64-F1
#
_cell.length_a   1.000
_cell.length_b   1.000
_cell.length_c   1.000
_cell.angle_alpha   90.00
_cell.angle_beta   90.00
_cell.angle_gamma   90.00
#
_symmetry.space_group_name_H-M   'P 1'
#
loop_
_entity.id
_entity.type
_entity.pdbx_description
1 polymer ?
#
loop_
_entity_poly.entity_id
_entity_poly.type
_entity_poly.pdbx_seq_one_letter_code
_entity_poly.pdbx_strand_id
1 'polypeptide(L)'
;MSIGIIIDEPRNEKEKLFFVPVATEEVFSRYWLKASNELQLSWIPIFETGIVIEKEDTPVILKELQLVKEWMREHVRSVDTRIDLEKRLTYIIESIPRAFEDESIKLYVG
;
A
#
# COMPACT_ATOMS: atom_id res chain seq x y z
N MET A 1 -11.50 -9.61 -5.75
CA MET A 1 -10.08 -9.70 -6.14
C MET A 1 -9.25 -9.05 -5.03
N SER A 2 -7.93 -8.95 -5.17
CA SER A 2 -7.04 -8.42 -4.12
C SER A 2 -6.04 -7.45 -4.72
N ILE A 3 -5.73 -6.40 -3.98
CA ILE A 3 -4.72 -5.41 -4.34
C ILE A 3 -3.38 -5.88 -3.76
N GLY A 4 -2.34 -5.81 -4.58
CA GLY A 4 -0.98 -6.19 -4.23
C GLY A 4 0.03 -5.22 -4.84
N ILE A 5 1.27 -5.33 -4.38
CA ILE A 5 2.43 -4.65 -4.97
C ILE A 5 3.34 -5.71 -5.57
N ILE A 6 3.71 -5.52 -6.84
CA ILE A 6 4.67 -6.36 -7.57
C ILE A 6 5.73 -5.46 -8.21
N ILE A 7 6.82 -6.06 -8.68
CA ILE A 7 7.73 -5.37 -9.58
C ILE A 7 7.10 -5.37 -10.98
N ASP A 8 7.02 -4.20 -11.62
CA ASP A 8 6.34 -4.01 -12.91
C ASP A 8 7.05 -4.77 -14.04
N GLU A 9 8.39 -4.65 -14.11
CA GLU A 9 9.23 -5.33 -15.09
C GLU A 9 10.33 -6.18 -14.40
N PRO A 10 10.01 -7.38 -13.89
CA PRO A 10 10.97 -8.19 -13.15
C PRO A 10 12.01 -8.81 -14.09
N ARG A 11 13.30 -8.64 -13.75
CA ARG A 11 14.46 -9.04 -14.56
C ARG A 11 15.01 -10.42 -14.22
N ASN A 12 14.61 -10.98 -13.07
CA ASN A 12 15.07 -12.28 -12.58
C ASN A 12 13.99 -12.98 -11.74
N GLU A 13 14.20 -14.27 -11.43
CA GLU A 13 13.23 -15.08 -10.67
C GLU A 13 12.96 -14.54 -9.27
N LYS A 14 13.94 -13.92 -8.61
CA LYS A 14 13.74 -13.29 -7.30
C LYS A 14 12.77 -12.11 -7.40
N GLU A 15 12.91 -11.28 -8.44
CA GLU A 15 12.02 -10.15 -8.70
C GLU A 15 10.62 -10.60 -9.10
N LYS A 16 10.48 -11.69 -9.86
CA LYS A 16 9.17 -12.28 -10.21
C LYS A 16 8.40 -12.79 -9.00
N LEU A 17 9.11 -13.21 -7.95
CA LEU A 17 8.52 -13.69 -6.70
C LEU A 17 8.27 -12.55 -5.69
N PHE A 18 8.67 -11.31 -6.02
CA PHE A 18 8.39 -10.17 -5.16
C PHE A 18 6.88 -9.88 -5.16
N PHE A 19 6.28 -9.98 -3.98
CA PHE A 19 4.87 -9.66 -3.79
C PHE A 19 4.64 -9.12 -2.38
N VAL A 20 4.01 -7.95 -2.30
CA VAL A 20 3.56 -7.36 -1.04
C VAL A 20 2.04 -7.32 -1.08
N PRO A 21 1.33 -8.16 -0.30
CA PRO A 21 -0.12 -8.11 -0.29
C PRO A 21 -0.59 -6.79 0.34
N VAL A 22 -1.52 -6.07 -0.29
CA VAL A 22 -2.09 -4.83 0.27
C VAL A 22 -3.37 -5.14 1.03
N ALA A 23 -4.44 -5.49 0.34
CA ALA A 23 -5.73 -5.82 0.94
C ALA A 23 -6.60 -6.63 -0.04
N THR A 24 -7.67 -7.25 0.45
CA THR A 24 -8.77 -7.63 -0.44
C THR A 24 -9.51 -6.37 -0.89
N GLU A 25 -10.17 -6.40 -2.05
CA GLU A 25 -10.99 -5.25 -2.52
C GLU A 25 -12.03 -4.81 -1.49
N GLU A 26 -12.70 -5.76 -0.82
CA GLU A 26 -13.68 -5.43 0.23
C GLU A 26 -13.04 -4.64 1.37
N VAL A 27 -11.87 -5.08 1.85
CA VAL A 27 -11.14 -4.42 2.94
C VAL A 27 -10.60 -3.06 2.47
N PHE A 28 -10.12 -3.00 1.24
CA PHE A 28 -9.61 -1.76 0.65
C PHE A 28 -10.71 -0.71 0.54
N SER A 29 -11.85 -1.06 -0.06
CA SER A 29 -13.00 -0.17 -0.18
C SER A 29 -13.55 0.26 1.19
N ARG A 30 -13.68 -0.69 2.13
CA ARG A 30 -14.25 -0.42 3.46
C ARG A 30 -13.40 0.50 4.33
N TYR A 31 -12.07 0.40 4.27
CA TYR A 31 -11.19 1.12 5.18
C TYR A 31 -10.22 2.07 4.48
N TRP A 32 -9.55 1.63 3.42
CA TRP A 32 -8.50 2.39 2.75
C TRP A 32 -9.08 3.53 1.92
N LEU A 33 -10.03 3.24 1.03
CA LEU A 33 -10.71 4.27 0.25
C LEU A 33 -11.49 5.22 1.14
N LYS A 34 -12.16 4.70 2.17
CA LYS A 34 -12.88 5.53 3.14
C LYS A 34 -11.94 6.52 3.84
N ALA A 35 -10.83 6.05 4.41
CA ALA A 35 -9.84 6.92 5.02
C ALA A 35 -9.30 7.95 4.02
N SER A 36 -8.98 7.49 2.80
CA SER A 36 -8.41 8.35 1.76
C SER A 36 -9.35 9.47 1.33
N ASN A 37 -10.64 9.17 1.21
CA ASN A 37 -11.67 10.16 0.88
C ASN A 37 -11.85 11.18 2.01
N GLU A 38 -11.88 10.74 3.27
CA GLU A 38 -12.03 11.63 4.43
C GLU A 38 -10.80 12.52 4.63
N LEU A 39 -9.60 12.00 4.36
CA LEU A 39 -8.33 12.70 4.48
C LEU A 39 -7.90 13.44 3.20
N GLN A 40 -8.68 13.34 2.11
CA GLN A 40 -8.40 13.93 0.79
C GLN A 40 -7.01 13.54 0.23
N LEU A 41 -6.68 12.25 0.35
CA LEU A 41 -5.43 11.67 -0.15
C LEU A 41 -5.47 11.49 -1.67
N SER A 42 -4.31 11.52 -2.32
CA SER A 42 -4.20 11.47 -3.77
C SER A 42 -3.70 10.12 -4.30
N TRP A 43 -2.74 9.48 -3.61
CA TRP A 43 -2.10 8.26 -4.10
C TRP A 43 -2.86 7.00 -3.74
N ILE A 44 -3.25 6.86 -2.47
CA ILE A 44 -3.91 5.64 -1.98
C ILE A 44 -5.19 5.29 -2.77
N PRO A 45 -6.08 6.23 -3.14
CA PRO A 45 -7.26 5.91 -3.94
C PRO A 45 -6.94 5.22 -5.28
N ILE A 46 -5.81 5.55 -5.90
CA ILE A 46 -5.44 5.08 -7.23
C ILE A 46 -4.94 3.61 -7.20
N PHE A 47 -4.57 3.09 -6.03
CA PHE A 47 -4.13 1.70 -5.88
C PHE A 47 -5.21 0.70 -6.28
N GLU A 48 -6.50 1.04 -6.19
CA GLU A 48 -7.58 0.15 -6.65
C GLU A 48 -7.61 0.01 -8.19
N THR A 49 -7.15 1.03 -8.91
CA THR A 49 -7.23 1.08 -10.38
C THR A 49 -5.96 0.66 -11.10
N GLY A 50 -4.88 0.38 -10.36
CA GLY A 50 -3.57 0.10 -10.94
C GLY A 50 -2.73 1.37 -11.13
N ILE A 51 -1.54 1.41 -10.53
CA ILE A 51 -0.56 2.48 -10.75
C ILE A 51 0.86 1.95 -10.67
N VAL A 52 1.75 2.50 -11.50
CA VAL A 52 3.20 2.30 -11.39
C VAL A 52 3.77 3.42 -10.53
N ILE A 53 4.53 3.06 -9.50
CA ILE A 53 5.19 3.99 -8.58
C ILE A 53 6.71 3.88 -8.74
N GLU A 54 7.37 5.04 -8.72
CA GLU A 54 8.83 5.17 -8.80
C GLU A 54 9.42 5.58 -7.45
N LYS A 55 10.75 5.56 -7.33
CA LYS A 55 11.43 5.85 -6.06
C LYS A 55 11.10 7.25 -5.54
N GLU A 56 10.95 8.20 -6.45
CA GLU A 56 10.67 9.62 -6.21
C GLU A 56 9.30 9.84 -5.55
N ASP A 57 8.34 8.96 -5.81
CA ASP A 57 6.97 9.04 -5.26
C ASP A 57 6.91 8.52 -3.83
N THR A 58 7.89 7.70 -3.44
CA THR A 58 7.93 6.99 -2.15
C THR A 58 7.70 7.90 -0.94
N PRO A 59 8.33 9.08 -0.81
CA PRO A 59 8.12 9.95 0.35
C PRO A 59 6.66 10.39 0.53
N VAL A 60 5.95 10.67 -0.56
CA VAL A 60 4.55 11.11 -0.53
C VAL A 60 3.64 9.92 -0.22
N ILE A 61 3.86 8.78 -0.88
CA ILE A 61 3.09 7.55 -0.64
C ILE A 61 3.22 7.09 0.82
N LEU A 62 4.44 7.06 1.37
CA LEU A 62 4.65 6.66 2.76
C LEU A 62 3.95 7.60 3.74
N LYS A 63 3.93 8.91 3.44
CA LYS A 63 3.19 9.87 4.25
C LYS A 63 1.69 9.58 4.24
N GLU A 64 1.11 9.31 3.08
CA GLU A 64 -0.31 8.95 2.98
C GLU A 64 -0.63 7.63 3.71
N LEU A 65 0.21 6.60 3.57
CA LEU A 65 0.05 5.34 4.28
C LEU A 65 0.07 5.51 5.82
N GLN A 66 0.89 6.42 6.34
CA GLN A 66 0.88 6.73 7.77
C GLN A 66 -0.43 7.40 8.20
N LEU A 67 -0.96 8.34 7.40
CA LEU A 67 -2.25 8.98 7.69
C LEU A 67 -3.40 7.96 7.68
N VAL A 68 -3.40 7.02 6.73
CA VAL A 68 -4.38 5.91 6.71
C VAL A 68 -4.26 5.05 7.98
N LYS A 69 -3.03 4.74 8.42
CA LYS A 69 -2.78 3.97 9.64
C LYS A 69 -3.31 4.68 10.89
N GLU A 70 -3.08 5.98 10.99
CA GLU A 70 -3.60 6.80 12.10
C GLU A 70 -5.13 6.88 12.06
N TRP A 71 -5.73 7.11 10.90
CA TRP A 71 -7.18 7.12 10.75
C TRP A 71 -7.82 5.80 11.19
N MET A 72 -7.23 4.66 10.80
CA MET A 72 -7.72 3.34 11.19
C MET A 72 -7.68 3.12 12.71
N ARG A 73 -6.68 3.69 13.40
CA ARG A 73 -6.57 3.61 14.87
C ARG A 73 -7.76 4.25 15.57
N GLU A 74 -8.21 5.37 15.04
CA GLU A 74 -9.27 6.20 15.61
C GLU A 74 -10.68 5.71 15.22
N HIS A 75 -10.85 5.18 14.00
CA HIS A 75 -12.17 4.92 13.42
C HIS A 75 -12.57 3.44 13.43
N VAL A 76 -11.62 2.50 13.46
CA VAL A 76 -11.93 1.06 13.46
C VAL A 76 -12.20 0.59 14.89
N ARG A 77 -13.48 0.31 15.18
CA ARG A 77 -13.95 -0.13 16.52
C ARG A 77 -13.54 -1.56 16.88
N SER A 78 -13.47 -2.45 15.89
CA SER A 78 -13.06 -3.84 16.10
C SER A 78 -11.56 -3.89 16.38
N VAL A 79 -11.19 -4.32 17.59
CA VAL A 79 -9.78 -4.37 18.02
C VAL A 79 -8.96 -5.32 17.14
N ASP A 80 -9.48 -6.52 16.86
CA ASP A 80 -8.78 -7.52 16.05
C ASP A 80 -8.57 -7.00 14.62
N THR A 81 -9.63 -6.45 14.01
CA THR A 81 -9.55 -5.89 12.66
C THR A 81 -8.57 -4.73 12.58
N ARG A 82 -8.56 -3.84 13.58
CA ARG A 82 -7.60 -2.73 13.65
C ARG A 82 -6.17 -3.25 13.74
N ILE A 83 -5.90 -4.25 14.59
CA ILE A 83 -4.56 -4.84 14.73
C ILE A 83 -4.09 -5.44 13.40
N ASP A 84 -4.96 -6.15 12.69
CA ASP A 84 -4.60 -6.76 11.41
C ASP A 84 -4.32 -5.72 10.32
N LEU A 85 -5.15 -4.66 10.25
CA LEU A 85 -4.93 -3.54 9.34
C LEU A 85 -3.62 -2.79 9.65
N GLU A 86 -3.33 -2.53 10.92
CA GLU A 86 -2.10 -1.86 11.34
C GLU A 86 -0.85 -2.68 11.01
N LYS A 87 -0.89 -4.00 11.25
CA LYS A 87 0.21 -4.91 10.88
C LYS A 87 0.44 -4.86 9.37
N ARG A 88 -0.64 -4.89 8.59
CA ARG A 88 -0.58 -4.84 7.12
C ARG A 88 0.03 -3.53 6.62
N LEU A 89 -0.44 -2.39 7.11
CA LEU A 89 0.12 -1.08 6.76
C LEU A 89 1.59 -0.96 7.15
N THR A 90 1.94 -1.43 8.34
CA THR A 90 3.33 -1.40 8.82
C THR A 90 4.23 -2.22 7.91
N TYR A 91 3.79 -3.42 7.51
CA TYR A 91 4.53 -4.26 6.57
C TYR A 91 4.76 -3.54 5.23
N ILE A 92 3.72 -2.91 4.66
CA ILE A 92 3.83 -2.20 3.37
C ILE A 92 4.78 -1.00 3.47
N ILE A 93 4.64 -0.20 4.54
CA ILE A 93 5.50 0.97 4.81
C ILE A 93 6.98 0.57 4.89
N GLU A 94 7.27 -0.61 5.44
CA GLU A 94 8.64 -1.14 5.52
C GLU A 94 9.10 -1.79 4.20
N SER A 95 8.19 -2.40 3.44
CA SER A 95 8.51 -3.13 2.21
C SER A 95 8.79 -2.20 1.03
N ILE A 96 8.05 -1.10 0.87
CA ILE A 96 8.20 -0.18 -0.28
C ILE A 96 9.65 0.38 -0.35
N PRO A 97 10.24 0.95 0.72
CA PRO A 97 11.60 1.49 0.65
C PRO A 97 12.66 0.43 0.33
N ARG A 98 12.50 -0.79 0.87
CA ARG A 98 13.43 -1.90 0.62
C ARG A 98 13.41 -2.36 -0.83
N ALA A 99 12.26 -2.26 -1.49
CA ALA A 99 12.14 -2.60 -2.90
C ALA A 99 12.90 -1.59 -3.81
N PHE A 100 13.04 -0.33 -3.37
CA PHE A 100 13.80 0.72 -4.07
C PHE A 100 15.27 0.83 -3.61
N GLU A 101 15.81 -0.20 -2.97
CA GLU A 101 17.28 -0.31 -2.79
C GLU A 101 18.00 -0.31 -4.15
N ASP A 102 17.34 -0.87 -5.17
CA ASP A 102 17.69 -0.65 -6.58
C ASP A 102 16.78 0.44 -7.17
N GLU A 103 17.35 1.61 -7.47
CA GLU A 103 16.62 2.77 -8.00
C GLU A 103 16.00 2.53 -9.38
N SER A 104 16.45 1.49 -10.10
CA SER A 104 15.90 1.13 -11.41
C SER A 104 14.60 0.33 -11.35
N ILE A 105 14.20 -0.11 -10.15
CA ILE A 105 12.95 -0.85 -9.96
C ILE A 105 11.76 0.10 -10.02
N LYS A 106 10.69 -0.34 -10.70
CA LYS A 106 9.36 0.25 -10.64
C LYS A 106 8.40 -0.76 -10.02
N LEU A 107 7.50 -0.27 -9.19
CA LEU A 107 6.51 -1.13 -8.54
C LEU A 107 5.13 -0.86 -9.13
N TYR A 108 4.42 -1.92 -9.50
CA TYR A 108 3.01 -1.84 -9.84
C TYR A 108 2.16 -2.14 -8.60
N VAL A 109 1.16 -1.31 -8.34
CA VAL A 109 0.16 -1.49 -7.28
C VAL A 109 -1.22 -1.61 -7.89
N GLY A 110 -1.91 -2.73 -7.65
CA GLY A 110 -3.25 -3.01 -8.18
C GLY A 110 -3.76 -4.38 -7.78
#